data_AF-A0A1I8BAD2-F1
#
_entry.id   AF-A0A1I8BAD2-F1
#
_cell.length_a   1.000
_cell.length_b   1.000
_cell.length_c   1.000
_cell.angle_alpha   90.00
_cell.angle_beta   90.00
_cell.angle_gamma   90.00
#
_symmetry.space_group_name_H-M   'P 1'
#
loop_
_entity.id
_entity.type
_entity.pdbx_description
1 polymer ?
#
loop_
_entity_poly.entity_id
_entity_poly.type
_entity_poly.pdbx_seq_one_letter_code
_entity_poly.pdbx_strand_id
1 'polypeptide(L)'
;MTSMYAQWIAEMTKLAETRERNIKTIRDMKPFDQHHLSSLDDTPDNLTAFTKKLKNISTSTIYQLLPDLDKLNLSKYLDEIAANICGAAIDCDISALVDFNVNVAALYKEFPMHLLNGFEKQLPLKTEDKVGNSSRLLFVLRFFTELLLNGLFNGKGHKLLNQVILFLISNDRQLNLGVLIPFCKEYLFYLTGILPFSIQKDFVTTEVDQHSQLISPLFTNEQRMKRVNSFNDYWQSLVKKTMKAYDSMNRMRMSMRQKRARGDASFINRQFYDQVKQQFENFSFYLNELSECLGHPPIEFAIVEEQETDADAPLLTSGVEGVSRSNNLSSGSNVDINIVDLSGQIAPSNSPITHQEANVPTNTIPNDFNERLSKLEKSMALTKSGKLNKCRHVCWYYIIPALLFLIGCYTFINLITDGISKNVGERLDLKLIILEDKIDKKLIALNTSILENMDKKLQAMENKTDQKLIALNTSILENMDKKLIALNTSILENMDKKFQVMENNLMYLNSTLEKILEKLNQ
;
A
#
# COMPACT_ATOMS: atom_id res chain seq x y z
N MET A 1 -25.27 -25.12 -10.01
CA MET A 1 -24.37 -24.02 -9.63
C MET A 1 -23.30 -23.96 -10.69
N THR A 2 -23.23 -22.87 -11.45
CA THR A 2 -22.11 -22.64 -12.38
C THR A 2 -20.85 -22.51 -11.55
N SER A 3 -19.77 -23.23 -11.90
CA SER A 3 -18.48 -23.10 -11.20
C SER A 3 -18.02 -21.64 -11.22
N MET A 4 -17.34 -21.19 -10.16
CA MET A 4 -16.76 -19.84 -10.06
C MET A 4 -15.87 -19.54 -11.28
N TYR A 5 -15.12 -20.55 -11.73
CA TYR A 5 -14.32 -20.51 -12.94
C TYR A 5 -15.16 -20.24 -14.21
N ALA A 6 -16.29 -20.92 -14.39
CA ALA A 6 -17.13 -20.75 -15.57
C ALA A 6 -17.81 -19.38 -15.62
N GLN A 7 -18.19 -18.81 -14.48
CA GLN A 7 -18.66 -17.42 -14.41
C GLN A 7 -17.54 -16.44 -14.78
N TRP A 8 -16.34 -16.63 -14.22
CA TRP A 8 -15.19 -15.79 -14.52
C TRP A 8 -14.85 -15.83 -16.02
N ILE A 9 -14.80 -17.00 -16.64
CA ILE A 9 -14.57 -17.13 -18.09
C ILE A 9 -15.60 -16.33 -18.89
N ALA A 10 -16.90 -16.47 -18.59
CA ALA A 10 -17.95 -15.75 -19.31
C ALA A 10 -17.79 -14.22 -19.22
N GLU A 11 -17.42 -13.70 -18.05
CA GLU A 11 -17.16 -12.28 -17.83
C GLU A 11 -15.92 -11.81 -18.62
N MET A 12 -14.82 -12.56 -18.57
CA MET A 12 -13.58 -12.23 -19.27
C MET A 12 -13.74 -12.31 -20.80
N THR A 13 -14.49 -13.29 -21.32
CA THR A 13 -14.81 -13.40 -22.76
C THR A 13 -15.58 -12.18 -23.24
N LYS A 14 -16.63 -11.76 -22.52
CA LYS A 14 -17.41 -10.57 -22.87
C LYS A 14 -16.56 -9.30 -22.93
N LEU A 15 -15.63 -9.15 -21.99
CA LEU A 15 -14.69 -8.03 -21.96
C LEU A 15 -13.69 -8.08 -23.13
N ALA A 16 -13.13 -9.26 -23.42
CA ALA A 16 -12.21 -9.46 -24.54
C ALA A 16 -12.90 -9.14 -25.89
N GLU A 17 -14.11 -9.63 -26.12
CA GLU A 17 -14.90 -9.34 -27.32
C GLU A 17 -15.22 -7.86 -27.48
N THR A 18 -15.53 -7.17 -26.38
CA THR A 18 -15.80 -5.73 -26.41
C THR A 18 -14.55 -4.93 -26.79
N ARG A 19 -13.40 -5.27 -26.20
CA ARG A 19 -12.11 -4.64 -26.54
C ARG A 19 -11.69 -4.93 -27.97
N GLU A 20 -11.84 -6.17 -28.43
CA GLU A 20 -11.57 -6.57 -29.82
C GLU A 20 -12.42 -5.75 -30.80
N ARG A 21 -13.72 -5.55 -30.51
CA ARG A 21 -14.60 -4.69 -31.31
C ARG A 21 -14.10 -3.24 -31.33
N ASN A 22 -13.76 -2.68 -30.17
CA ASN A 22 -13.27 -1.30 -30.07
C ASN A 22 -11.95 -1.09 -30.82
N ILE A 23 -11.02 -2.04 -30.72
CA ILE A 23 -9.76 -2.03 -31.48
C ILE A 23 -10.03 -2.05 -32.99
N LYS A 24 -10.98 -2.88 -33.46
CA LYS A 24 -11.39 -2.91 -34.87
C LYS A 24 -12.01 -1.59 -35.31
N THR A 25 -12.90 -1.00 -34.52
CA THR A 25 -13.48 0.32 -34.80
C THR A 25 -12.41 1.38 -35.04
N ILE A 26 -11.41 1.48 -34.15
CA ILE A 26 -10.33 2.47 -34.29
C ILE A 26 -9.45 2.17 -35.50
N ARG A 27 -9.21 0.90 -35.82
CA ARG A 27 -8.33 0.49 -36.92
C ARG A 27 -8.98 0.68 -38.28
N ASP A 28 -10.24 0.29 -38.41
CA ASP A 28 -10.92 0.13 -39.71
C ASP A 28 -11.66 1.40 -40.12
N MET A 29 -12.04 2.25 -39.16
CA MET A 29 -12.70 3.51 -39.46
C MET A 29 -11.71 4.48 -40.11
N LYS A 30 -12.09 5.07 -41.24
CA LYS A 30 -11.29 6.09 -41.91
C LYS A 30 -11.45 7.41 -41.13
N PRO A 31 -10.36 7.94 -40.52
CA PRO A 31 -10.44 9.22 -39.82
C PRO A 31 -10.85 10.34 -40.78
N PHE A 32 -11.42 11.42 -40.24
CA PHE A 32 -11.81 12.56 -41.05
C PHE A 32 -10.61 13.17 -41.77
N ASP A 33 -10.74 13.34 -43.08
CA ASP A 33 -9.80 14.10 -43.87
C ASP A 33 -10.16 15.59 -43.87
N GLN A 34 -9.26 16.43 -44.37
CA GLN A 34 -9.44 17.88 -44.35
C GLN A 34 -10.69 18.33 -45.10
N HIS A 35 -11.07 17.61 -46.17
CA HIS A 35 -12.29 17.90 -46.92
C HIS A 35 -13.54 17.60 -46.09
N HIS A 36 -13.62 16.42 -45.46
CA HIS A 36 -14.72 16.08 -44.57
C HIS A 36 -14.82 17.07 -43.40
N LEU A 37 -13.70 17.41 -42.75
CA LEU A 37 -13.68 18.40 -41.66
C LEU A 37 -14.23 19.76 -42.10
N SER A 38 -13.97 20.20 -43.34
CA SER A 38 -14.49 21.47 -43.85
C SER A 38 -16.00 21.47 -44.11
N SER A 39 -16.63 20.29 -44.17
CA SER A 39 -18.08 20.14 -44.34
C SER A 39 -18.85 20.04 -43.03
N LEU A 40 -18.15 19.83 -41.91
CA LEU A 40 -18.74 19.77 -40.57
C LEU A 40 -19.03 21.17 -40.03
N ASP A 41 -19.97 21.26 -39.11
CA ASP A 41 -20.37 22.52 -38.48
C ASP A 41 -19.28 23.01 -37.51
N ASP A 42 -18.76 24.21 -37.76
CA ASP A 42 -17.78 24.91 -36.92
C ASP A 42 -18.35 26.20 -36.29
N THR A 43 -19.67 26.34 -36.24
CA THR A 43 -20.33 27.51 -35.65
C THR A 43 -19.98 27.65 -34.15
N PRO A 44 -19.56 28.84 -33.69
CA PRO A 44 -19.14 29.05 -32.31
C PRO A 44 -20.19 28.67 -31.27
N ASP A 45 -21.47 28.85 -31.58
CA ASP A 45 -22.58 28.55 -30.66
C ASP A 45 -22.69 27.04 -30.38
N ASN A 46 -22.64 26.21 -31.43
CA ASN A 46 -22.74 24.76 -31.29
C ASN A 46 -21.49 24.16 -30.64
N LEU A 47 -20.30 24.67 -30.99
CA LEU A 47 -19.04 24.28 -30.34
C LEU A 47 -19.01 24.68 -28.86
N THR A 48 -19.54 25.86 -28.53
CA THR A 48 -19.66 26.31 -27.13
C THR A 48 -20.67 25.46 -26.35
N ALA A 49 -21.77 25.07 -26.98
CA ALA A 49 -22.75 24.17 -26.36
C ALA A 49 -22.13 22.78 -26.07
N PHE A 50 -21.36 22.24 -27.01
CA PHE A 50 -20.65 20.98 -26.85
C PHE A 50 -19.64 21.05 -25.68
N THR A 51 -18.75 22.05 -25.68
CA THR A 51 -17.74 22.23 -24.63
C THR A 51 -18.37 22.50 -23.25
N LYS A 52 -19.51 23.20 -23.17
CA LYS A 52 -20.26 23.37 -21.91
C LYS A 52 -20.76 22.05 -21.34
N LYS A 53 -21.32 21.16 -22.17
CA LYS A 53 -21.72 19.80 -21.74
C LYS A 53 -20.51 18.99 -21.26
N LEU A 54 -19.36 19.18 -21.91
CA LEU A 54 -18.13 18.46 -21.61
C LEU A 54 -17.49 18.83 -20.26
N LYS A 55 -17.64 20.08 -19.81
CA LYS A 55 -17.09 20.55 -18.52
C LYS A 55 -17.64 19.82 -17.30
N ASN A 56 -18.87 19.31 -17.39
CA ASN A 56 -19.53 18.54 -16.34
C ASN A 56 -19.83 17.13 -16.84
N ILE A 57 -18.79 16.41 -17.26
CA ILE A 57 -18.93 15.02 -17.72
C ILE A 57 -19.55 14.15 -16.63
N SER A 58 -20.59 13.45 -17.04
CA SER A 58 -21.28 12.35 -16.36
C SER A 58 -21.63 11.28 -17.40
N THR A 59 -22.03 10.09 -16.95
CA THR A 59 -22.51 9.02 -17.85
C THR A 59 -23.64 9.51 -18.76
N SER A 60 -24.58 10.31 -18.24
CA SER A 60 -25.69 10.85 -19.04
C SER A 60 -25.22 11.84 -20.10
N THR A 61 -24.29 12.74 -19.77
CA THR A 61 -23.83 13.75 -20.73
C THR A 61 -22.99 13.11 -21.84
N ILE A 62 -22.25 12.04 -21.54
CA ILE A 62 -21.48 11.29 -22.56
C ILE A 62 -22.40 10.79 -23.68
N TYR A 63 -23.50 10.13 -23.34
CA TYR A 63 -24.46 9.64 -24.35
C TYR A 63 -25.10 10.78 -25.17
N GLN A 64 -25.25 11.97 -24.58
CA GLN A 64 -25.75 13.16 -25.28
C GLN A 64 -24.72 13.81 -26.21
N LEU A 65 -23.42 13.56 -25.98
CA LEU A 65 -22.32 14.12 -26.77
C LEU A 65 -21.98 13.24 -27.98
N LEU A 66 -22.23 11.93 -27.92
CA LEU A 66 -21.94 10.99 -29.02
C LEU A 66 -22.51 11.44 -30.39
N PRO A 67 -23.79 11.86 -30.51
CA PRO A 67 -24.36 12.26 -31.79
C PRO A 67 -23.78 13.57 -32.35
N ASP A 68 -23.08 14.35 -31.53
CA ASP A 68 -22.48 15.62 -31.92
C ASP A 68 -21.09 15.39 -32.58
N LEU A 69 -20.45 14.23 -32.36
CA LEU A 69 -19.12 13.90 -32.88
C LEU A 69 -19.05 13.85 -34.41
N ASP A 70 -20.10 13.38 -35.06
CA ASP A 70 -20.19 13.30 -36.53
C ASP A 70 -20.72 14.57 -37.20
N LYS A 71 -21.09 15.58 -36.39
CA LYS A 71 -21.73 16.82 -36.87
C LYS A 71 -20.83 18.03 -36.75
N LEU A 72 -20.01 18.08 -35.70
CA LEU A 72 -19.20 19.24 -35.34
C LEU A 72 -17.75 19.07 -35.77
N ASN A 73 -17.11 20.16 -36.21
CA ASN A 73 -15.67 20.18 -36.42
C ASN A 73 -14.93 20.42 -35.09
N LEU A 74 -14.58 19.34 -34.40
CA LEU A 74 -13.90 19.40 -33.09
C LEU A 74 -12.37 19.45 -33.18
N SER A 75 -11.78 19.54 -34.39
CA SER A 75 -10.33 19.45 -34.60
C SER A 75 -9.51 20.46 -33.78
N LYS A 76 -10.03 21.66 -33.55
CA LYS A 76 -9.37 22.71 -32.75
C LYS A 76 -9.57 22.57 -31.24
N TYR A 77 -10.42 21.63 -30.80
CA TYR A 77 -10.83 21.48 -29.40
C TYR A 77 -10.34 20.17 -28.78
N LEU A 78 -9.56 19.36 -29.50
CA LEU A 78 -9.10 18.04 -29.02
C LEU A 78 -8.34 18.11 -27.68
N ASP A 79 -7.53 19.16 -27.46
CA ASP A 79 -6.85 19.41 -26.19
C ASP A 79 -7.83 19.67 -25.04
N GLU A 80 -8.84 20.52 -25.26
CA GLU A 80 -9.88 20.81 -24.26
C GLU A 80 -10.72 19.55 -23.99
N ILE A 81 -11.00 18.77 -25.04
CA ILE A 81 -11.74 17.52 -24.91
C ILE A 81 -10.97 16.53 -24.04
N ALA A 82 -9.70 16.30 -24.35
CA ALA A 82 -8.82 15.45 -23.58
C ALA A 82 -8.72 15.90 -22.11
N ALA A 83 -8.57 17.21 -21.87
CA ALA A 83 -8.47 17.76 -20.51
C ALA A 83 -9.73 17.50 -19.68
N ASN A 84 -10.93 17.72 -20.23
CA ASN A 84 -12.19 17.48 -19.52
C ASN A 84 -12.43 15.99 -19.26
N ILE A 85 -12.11 15.11 -20.23
CA ILE A 85 -12.23 13.66 -20.07
C ILE A 85 -11.27 13.16 -18.99
N CYS A 86 -10.03 13.60 -19.02
CA CYS A 86 -9.07 13.24 -17.97
C CYS A 86 -9.53 13.76 -16.61
N GLY A 87 -10.27 14.87 -16.57
CA GLY A 87 -10.87 15.46 -15.36
C GLY A 87 -12.22 14.88 -14.92
N ALA A 88 -12.74 13.85 -15.59
CA ALA A 88 -14.05 13.26 -15.30
C ALA A 88 -14.18 12.82 -13.83
N ALA A 89 -15.39 12.91 -13.28
CA ALA A 89 -15.65 12.56 -11.88
C ALA A 89 -15.46 11.05 -11.62
N ILE A 90 -15.15 10.68 -10.37
CA ILE A 90 -14.81 9.30 -9.96
C ILE A 90 -15.99 8.34 -10.13
N ASP A 91 -17.21 8.85 -10.09
CA ASP A 91 -18.49 8.13 -10.23
C ASP A 91 -18.93 7.97 -11.69
N CYS A 92 -18.19 8.51 -12.66
CA CYS A 92 -18.47 8.28 -14.06
C CYS A 92 -18.28 6.80 -14.44
N ASP A 93 -19.17 6.31 -15.30
CA ASP A 93 -19.05 4.98 -15.87
C ASP A 93 -17.84 4.93 -16.83
N ILE A 94 -16.84 4.11 -16.47
CA ILE A 94 -15.64 3.90 -17.26
C ILE A 94 -15.98 3.31 -18.65
N SER A 95 -17.00 2.45 -18.76
CA SER A 95 -17.38 1.87 -20.05
C SER A 95 -17.90 2.94 -20.99
N ALA A 96 -18.80 3.82 -20.52
CA ALA A 96 -19.33 4.92 -21.31
C ALA A 96 -18.22 5.89 -21.73
N LEU A 97 -17.28 6.20 -20.83
CA LEU A 97 -16.10 7.00 -21.15
C LEU A 97 -15.24 6.34 -22.22
N VAL A 98 -14.96 5.04 -22.11
CA VAL A 98 -14.19 4.30 -23.11
C VAL A 98 -14.88 4.36 -24.47
N ASP A 99 -16.18 4.07 -24.54
CA ASP A 99 -16.94 4.11 -25.79
C ASP A 99 -16.88 5.48 -26.45
N PHE A 100 -17.04 6.56 -25.67
CA PHE A 100 -16.87 7.93 -26.17
C PHE A 100 -15.48 8.15 -26.77
N ASN A 101 -14.43 7.77 -26.04
CA ASN A 101 -13.05 7.98 -26.47
C ASN A 101 -12.68 7.12 -27.68
N VAL A 102 -13.23 5.91 -27.82
CA VAL A 102 -13.09 5.04 -29.00
C VAL A 102 -13.68 5.74 -30.23
N ASN A 103 -14.88 6.32 -30.11
CA ASN A 103 -15.51 7.06 -31.22
C ASN A 103 -14.71 8.31 -31.60
N VAL A 104 -14.28 9.12 -30.62
CA VAL A 104 -13.45 10.30 -30.91
C VAL A 104 -12.12 9.88 -31.57
N ALA A 105 -11.47 8.83 -31.09
CA ALA A 105 -10.21 8.34 -31.66
C ALA A 105 -10.36 7.79 -33.08
N ALA A 106 -11.51 7.15 -33.38
CA ALA A 106 -11.83 6.65 -34.72
C ALA A 106 -12.02 7.80 -35.74
N LEU A 107 -12.54 8.95 -35.30
CA LEU A 107 -12.79 10.11 -36.16
C LEU A 107 -11.57 11.06 -36.24
N TYR A 108 -10.86 11.25 -35.13
CA TYR A 108 -9.76 12.21 -34.99
C TYR A 108 -8.45 11.51 -34.60
N LYS A 109 -7.58 11.29 -35.59
CA LYS A 109 -6.32 10.55 -35.42
C LYS A 109 -5.35 11.15 -34.38
N GLU A 110 -5.40 12.47 -34.16
CA GLU A 110 -4.50 13.16 -33.22
C GLU A 110 -4.99 13.07 -31.76
N PHE A 111 -6.27 12.76 -31.55
CA PHE A 111 -6.90 12.75 -30.23
C PHE A 111 -6.21 11.85 -29.19
N PRO A 112 -5.80 10.60 -29.50
CA PRO A 112 -5.14 9.75 -28.50
C PRO A 112 -3.87 10.35 -27.90
N MET A 113 -3.14 11.18 -28.66
CA MET A 113 -1.93 11.85 -28.15
C MET A 113 -2.29 12.98 -27.18
N HIS A 114 -3.34 13.76 -27.45
CA HIS A 114 -3.84 14.77 -26.52
C HIS A 114 -4.29 14.14 -25.21
N LEU A 115 -5.02 13.02 -25.30
CA LEU A 115 -5.50 12.26 -24.15
C LEU A 115 -4.33 11.67 -23.33
N LEU A 116 -3.34 11.07 -23.98
CA LEU A 116 -2.15 10.54 -23.31
C LEU A 116 -1.39 11.62 -22.54
N ASN A 117 -1.19 12.80 -23.14
CA ASN A 117 -0.54 13.95 -22.50
C ASN A 117 -1.36 14.46 -21.29
N GLY A 118 -2.69 14.34 -21.33
CA GLY A 118 -3.57 14.66 -20.21
C GLY A 118 -3.37 13.72 -19.02
N PHE A 119 -3.28 12.40 -19.27
CA PHE A 119 -3.03 11.40 -18.23
C PHE A 119 -1.63 11.50 -17.63
N GLU A 120 -0.60 11.76 -18.44
CA GLU A 120 0.79 11.92 -17.97
C GLU A 120 0.92 12.99 -16.87
N LYS A 121 0.07 14.03 -16.91
CA LYS A 121 0.04 15.10 -15.90
C LYS A 121 -0.65 14.71 -14.59
N GLN A 122 -1.51 13.68 -14.60
CA GLN A 122 -2.30 13.26 -13.43
C GLN A 122 -1.72 12.03 -12.72
N LEU A 123 -0.92 11.24 -13.44
CA LEU A 123 -0.32 10.03 -12.92
C LEU A 123 1.01 10.33 -12.22
N PRO A 124 1.33 9.66 -11.11
CA PRO A 124 2.61 9.83 -10.43
C PRO A 124 3.71 9.06 -11.17
N LEU A 125 4.78 9.76 -11.54
CA LEU A 125 5.86 9.21 -12.36
C LEU A 125 7.24 9.33 -11.69
N LYS A 126 7.42 10.33 -10.83
CA LYS A 126 8.69 10.61 -10.15
C LYS A 126 8.61 10.19 -8.69
N THR A 127 9.73 9.78 -8.13
CA THR A 127 9.85 9.38 -6.71
C THR A 127 9.42 10.47 -5.72
N GLU A 128 9.51 11.74 -6.09
CA GLU A 128 9.04 12.86 -5.26
C GLU A 128 7.52 13.12 -5.34
N ASP A 129 6.82 12.50 -6.29
CA ASP A 129 5.38 12.72 -6.47
C ASP A 129 4.62 12.18 -5.26
N LYS A 130 3.76 13.03 -4.69
CA LYS A 130 2.88 12.62 -3.60
C LYS A 130 1.60 12.04 -4.17
N VAL A 131 1.24 10.83 -3.73
CA VAL A 131 -0.10 10.28 -3.96
C VAL A 131 -1.09 11.10 -3.11
N GLY A 132 -1.78 12.04 -3.76
CA GLY A 132 -2.72 12.94 -3.09
C GLY A 132 -4.00 12.22 -2.64
N ASN A 133 -4.85 11.85 -3.60
CA ASN A 133 -6.11 11.16 -3.34
C ASN A 133 -6.07 9.75 -3.94
N SER A 134 -6.01 8.72 -3.10
CA SER A 134 -5.92 7.31 -3.52
C SER A 134 -7.10 6.88 -4.38
N SER A 135 -8.33 7.27 -4.04
CA SER A 135 -9.53 6.90 -4.81
C SER A 135 -9.51 7.53 -6.20
N ARG A 136 -9.06 8.79 -6.28
CA ARG A 136 -8.89 9.48 -7.56
C ARG A 136 -7.82 8.80 -8.40
N LEU A 137 -6.66 8.49 -7.81
CA LEU A 137 -5.57 7.81 -8.51
C LEU A 137 -6.02 6.44 -9.02
N LEU A 138 -6.75 5.66 -8.20
CA LEU A 138 -7.30 4.38 -8.60
C LEU A 138 -8.22 4.53 -9.81
N PHE A 139 -9.17 5.47 -9.78
CA PHE A 139 -10.06 5.74 -10.91
C PHE A 139 -9.28 6.09 -12.19
N VAL A 140 -8.34 7.04 -12.10
CA VAL A 140 -7.52 7.48 -13.25
C VAL A 140 -6.70 6.31 -13.81
N LEU A 141 -6.11 5.48 -12.96
CA LEU A 141 -5.31 4.32 -13.38
C LEU A 141 -6.17 3.26 -14.05
N ARG A 142 -7.36 2.96 -13.50
CA ARG A 142 -8.33 2.03 -14.11
C ARG A 142 -8.78 2.53 -15.48
N PHE A 143 -9.22 3.79 -15.54
CA PHE A 143 -9.69 4.40 -16.78
C PHE A 143 -8.59 4.42 -17.85
N PHE A 144 -7.37 4.85 -17.50
CA PHE A 144 -6.23 4.81 -18.41
C PHE A 144 -5.92 3.39 -18.92
N THR A 145 -5.99 2.39 -18.03
CA THR A 145 -5.71 1.00 -18.40
C THR A 145 -6.80 0.42 -19.30
N GLU A 146 -8.08 0.77 -19.09
CA GLU A 146 -9.14 0.37 -20.02
C GLU A 146 -8.97 1.00 -21.40
N LEU A 147 -8.68 2.31 -21.49
CA LEU A 147 -8.41 2.95 -22.78
C LEU A 147 -7.25 2.27 -23.51
N LEU A 148 -6.20 1.90 -22.76
CA LEU A 148 -5.09 1.15 -23.29
C LEU A 148 -5.51 -0.23 -23.82
N LEU A 149 -6.28 -0.99 -23.04
CA LEU A 149 -6.76 -2.33 -23.41
C LEU A 149 -7.74 -2.31 -24.60
N ASN A 150 -8.39 -1.19 -24.86
CA ASN A 150 -9.23 -0.93 -26.04
C ASN A 150 -8.44 -0.38 -27.24
N GLY A 151 -7.11 -0.30 -27.14
CA GLY A 151 -6.22 0.02 -28.26
C GLY A 151 -6.06 1.51 -28.58
N LEU A 152 -6.49 2.41 -27.69
CA LEU A 152 -6.31 3.86 -27.94
C LEU A 152 -4.85 4.29 -27.89
N PHE A 153 -4.05 3.70 -26.99
CA PHE A 153 -2.66 4.07 -26.84
C PHE A 153 -1.72 3.01 -27.38
N ASN A 154 -0.66 3.48 -28.03
CA ASN A 154 0.42 2.64 -28.55
C ASN A 154 1.54 2.46 -27.50
N GLY A 155 2.73 2.07 -27.94
CA GLY A 155 3.87 1.79 -27.05
C GLY A 155 4.24 2.88 -26.04
N LYS A 156 3.90 4.16 -26.27
CA LYS A 156 4.04 5.22 -25.26
C LYS A 156 3.10 5.01 -24.06
N GLY A 157 1.84 4.61 -24.29
CA GLY A 157 0.90 4.26 -23.23
C GLY A 157 1.35 3.04 -22.42
N HIS A 158 1.93 2.02 -23.07
CA HIS A 158 2.54 0.88 -22.37
C HIS A 158 3.67 1.31 -21.43
N LYS A 159 4.56 2.19 -21.90
CA LYS A 159 5.66 2.73 -21.08
C LYS A 159 5.13 3.51 -19.89
N LEU A 160 4.13 4.36 -20.09
CA LEU A 160 3.50 5.15 -19.02
C LEU A 160 2.86 4.24 -17.97
N LEU A 161 2.08 3.23 -18.38
CA LEU A 161 1.49 2.26 -17.44
C LEU A 161 2.56 1.58 -16.59
N ASN A 162 3.63 1.10 -17.23
CA ASN A 162 4.71 0.43 -16.51
C ASN A 162 5.42 1.36 -15.53
N GLN A 163 5.64 2.63 -15.89
CA GLN A 163 6.23 3.62 -14.99
C GLN A 163 5.37 3.84 -13.74
N VAL A 164 4.05 3.97 -13.90
CA VAL A 164 3.13 4.16 -12.76
C VAL A 164 3.09 2.93 -11.87
N ILE A 165 3.01 1.72 -12.44
CA ILE A 165 3.03 0.47 -11.66
C ILE A 165 4.34 0.36 -10.87
N LEU A 166 5.48 0.61 -11.51
CA LEU A 166 6.78 0.59 -10.84
C LEU A 166 6.89 1.68 -9.77
N PHE A 167 6.34 2.87 -10.01
CA PHE A 167 6.26 3.93 -9.01
C PHE A 167 5.47 3.46 -7.77
N LEU A 168 4.30 2.85 -7.96
CA LEU A 168 3.45 2.36 -6.86
C LEU A 168 4.13 1.26 -6.06
N ILE A 169 4.80 0.32 -6.74
CA ILE A 169 5.57 -0.78 -6.14
C ILE A 169 6.77 -0.23 -5.35
N SER A 170 7.53 0.71 -5.95
CA SER A 170 8.80 1.18 -5.37
C SER A 170 8.59 2.16 -4.21
N ASN A 171 7.53 2.96 -4.26
CA ASN A 171 7.22 3.97 -3.24
C ASN A 171 6.17 3.50 -2.23
N ASP A 172 6.10 2.19 -1.99
CA ASP A 172 5.15 1.52 -1.11
C ASP A 172 5.15 2.04 0.34
N ARG A 173 4.46 3.17 0.52
CA ARG A 173 3.86 3.63 1.77
C ARG A 173 2.51 2.92 1.86
N GLN A 174 2.06 2.57 3.07
CA GLN A 174 0.83 1.80 3.34
C GLN A 174 -0.43 2.22 2.52
N LEU A 175 -0.49 3.47 2.03
CA LEU A 175 -1.54 4.01 1.18
C LEU A 175 -1.54 3.46 -0.27
N ASN A 176 -0.40 3.03 -0.82
CA ASN A 176 -0.31 2.55 -2.20
C ASN A 176 -0.95 1.18 -2.38
N LEU A 177 -0.93 0.32 -1.35
CA LEU A 177 -1.58 -0.99 -1.37
C LEU A 177 -3.09 -0.88 -1.58
N GLY A 178 -3.72 0.16 -1.02
CA GLY A 178 -5.14 0.47 -1.22
C GLY A 178 -5.50 0.88 -2.67
N VAL A 179 -4.51 1.24 -3.48
CA VAL A 179 -4.67 1.47 -4.94
C VAL A 179 -4.26 0.25 -5.73
N LEU A 180 -3.10 -0.33 -5.39
CA LEU A 180 -2.45 -1.39 -6.16
C LEU A 180 -3.26 -2.69 -6.13
N ILE A 181 -3.80 -3.10 -4.98
CA ILE A 181 -4.55 -4.37 -4.87
C ILE A 181 -5.87 -4.31 -5.65
N PRO A 182 -6.75 -3.31 -5.46
CA PRO A 182 -7.98 -3.22 -6.27
C PRO A 182 -7.69 -3.12 -7.77
N PHE A 183 -6.59 -2.46 -8.16
CA PHE A 183 -6.14 -2.45 -9.54
C PHE A 183 -5.69 -3.85 -10.02
N CYS A 184 -4.91 -4.59 -9.22
CA CYS A 184 -4.45 -5.91 -9.60
C CYS A 184 -5.60 -6.90 -9.77
N LYS A 185 -6.61 -6.86 -8.88
CA LYS A 185 -7.79 -7.73 -8.97
C LYS A 185 -8.50 -7.62 -10.32
N GLU A 186 -8.59 -6.42 -10.88
CA GLU A 186 -9.31 -6.17 -12.13
C GLU A 186 -8.42 -6.32 -13.37
N TYR A 187 -7.16 -5.90 -13.31
CA TYR A 187 -6.34 -5.72 -14.51
C TYR A 187 -5.15 -6.66 -14.61
N LEU A 188 -4.70 -7.30 -13.53
CA LEU A 188 -3.44 -8.04 -13.53
C LEU A 188 -3.44 -9.17 -14.56
N PHE A 189 -4.52 -9.95 -14.65
CA PHE A 189 -4.67 -11.00 -15.65
C PHE A 189 -4.44 -10.48 -17.08
N TYR A 190 -5.05 -9.35 -17.46
CA TYR A 190 -4.88 -8.82 -18.81
C TYR A 190 -3.43 -8.37 -19.09
N LEU A 191 -2.76 -7.85 -18.06
CA LEU A 191 -1.40 -7.32 -18.14
C LEU A 191 -0.30 -8.39 -18.09
N THR A 192 -0.55 -9.52 -17.43
CA THR A 192 0.46 -10.57 -17.18
C THR A 192 0.07 -11.94 -17.70
N GLY A 193 -1.22 -12.26 -17.75
CA GLY A 193 -1.74 -13.60 -18.04
C GLY A 193 -1.82 -14.51 -16.81
N ILE A 194 -1.48 -14.01 -15.62
CA ILE A 194 -1.56 -14.79 -14.38
C ILE A 194 -3.02 -14.90 -13.93
N LEU A 195 -3.46 -16.12 -13.67
CA LEU A 195 -4.77 -16.41 -13.09
C LEU A 195 -4.74 -16.18 -11.58
N PRO A 196 -5.81 -15.62 -10.98
CA PRO A 196 -5.96 -15.60 -9.54
C PRO A 196 -5.97 -17.00 -8.93
N PHE A 197 -5.47 -17.16 -7.70
CA PHE A 197 -5.32 -18.47 -7.07
C PHE A 197 -6.64 -19.22 -6.91
N SER A 198 -7.71 -18.53 -6.53
CA SER A 198 -9.07 -19.10 -6.45
C SER A 198 -9.54 -19.69 -7.77
N ILE A 199 -9.20 -19.05 -8.90
CA ILE A 199 -9.53 -19.53 -10.26
C ILE A 199 -8.65 -20.72 -10.65
N GLN A 200 -7.39 -20.74 -10.21
CA GLN A 200 -6.47 -21.87 -10.47
C GLN A 200 -6.88 -23.16 -9.75
N LYS A 201 -7.58 -23.11 -8.62
CA LYS A 201 -8.02 -24.32 -7.89
C LYS A 201 -9.04 -25.14 -8.67
N ASP A 202 -9.94 -24.46 -9.36
CA ASP A 202 -11.01 -25.06 -10.14
C ASP A 202 -10.59 -25.29 -11.60
N PHE A 203 -9.33 -24.99 -11.94
CA PHE A 203 -8.77 -25.08 -13.27
C PHE A 203 -8.50 -26.53 -13.69
N VAL A 204 -8.99 -26.90 -14.87
CA VAL A 204 -8.70 -28.20 -15.51
C VAL A 204 -7.74 -27.97 -16.67
N THR A 205 -6.63 -28.71 -16.68
CA THR A 205 -5.51 -28.56 -17.65
C THR A 205 -5.90 -28.70 -19.13
N THR A 206 -7.10 -29.20 -19.45
CA THR A 206 -7.63 -29.30 -20.81
C THR A 206 -8.18 -27.99 -21.37
N GLU A 207 -8.25 -26.91 -20.57
CA GLU A 207 -8.87 -25.62 -20.95
C GLU A 207 -7.86 -24.49 -21.20
N VAL A 208 -6.55 -24.82 -21.24
CA VAL A 208 -5.44 -23.88 -21.49
C VAL A 208 -5.64 -23.03 -22.74
N ASP A 209 -6.21 -23.61 -23.80
CA ASP A 209 -6.40 -22.92 -25.08
C ASP A 209 -7.42 -21.78 -24.98
N GLN A 210 -8.45 -21.89 -24.13
CA GLN A 210 -9.45 -20.84 -23.94
C GLN A 210 -8.86 -19.61 -23.24
N HIS A 211 -7.96 -19.81 -22.28
CA HIS A 211 -7.30 -18.71 -21.57
C HIS A 211 -6.38 -17.87 -22.46
N SER A 212 -5.64 -18.54 -23.35
CA SER A 212 -4.69 -17.87 -24.24
C SER A 212 -5.36 -16.80 -25.11
N GLN A 213 -6.64 -17.02 -25.45
CA GLN A 213 -7.46 -16.12 -26.28
C GLN A 213 -8.01 -14.91 -25.48
N LEU A 214 -8.09 -15.02 -24.16
CA LEU A 214 -8.57 -13.94 -23.28
C LEU A 214 -7.46 -12.92 -22.93
N ILE A 215 -6.21 -13.32 -23.14
CA ILE A 215 -5.06 -12.48 -22.86
C ILE A 215 -4.96 -11.38 -23.93
N SER A 216 -4.80 -10.13 -23.50
CA SER A 216 -4.69 -9.00 -24.43
C SER A 216 -3.53 -9.18 -25.42
N PRO A 217 -3.74 -9.04 -26.74
CA PRO A 217 -2.66 -9.15 -27.72
C PRO A 217 -1.70 -7.94 -27.69
N LEU A 218 -2.00 -6.90 -26.89
CA LEU A 218 -1.25 -5.65 -26.86
C LEU A 218 0.12 -5.78 -26.18
N PHE A 219 0.34 -6.84 -25.41
CA PHE A 219 1.58 -7.03 -24.65
C PHE A 219 2.34 -8.26 -25.11
N THR A 220 3.64 -8.07 -25.36
CA THR A 220 4.53 -9.20 -25.67
C THR A 220 4.77 -10.06 -24.44
N ASN A 221 5.12 -11.33 -24.64
CA ASN A 221 5.46 -12.24 -23.55
C ASN A 221 6.63 -11.70 -22.70
N GLU A 222 7.61 -11.04 -23.31
CA GLU A 222 8.72 -10.41 -22.57
C GLU A 222 8.22 -9.29 -21.63
N GLN A 223 7.31 -8.43 -22.11
CA GLN A 223 6.71 -7.36 -21.29
C GLN A 223 5.88 -7.93 -20.13
N ARG A 224 5.14 -9.01 -20.40
CA ARG A 224 4.37 -9.74 -19.39
C ARG A 224 5.28 -10.28 -18.30
N MET A 225 6.32 -11.02 -18.69
CA MET A 225 7.27 -11.62 -17.75
C MET A 225 8.00 -10.57 -16.91
N LYS A 226 8.40 -9.44 -17.50
CA LYS A 226 9.00 -8.33 -16.73
C LYS A 226 8.05 -7.82 -15.65
N ARG A 227 6.76 -7.63 -15.96
CA ARG A 227 5.75 -7.20 -14.97
C ARG A 227 5.53 -8.26 -13.90
N VAL A 228 5.40 -9.53 -14.28
CA VAL A 228 5.29 -10.65 -13.35
C VAL A 228 6.44 -10.64 -12.35
N ASN A 229 7.68 -10.50 -12.83
CA ASN A 229 8.85 -10.43 -11.96
C ASN A 229 8.78 -9.24 -11.00
N SER A 230 8.43 -8.04 -11.48
CA SER A 230 8.28 -6.87 -10.60
C SER A 230 7.24 -7.06 -9.50
N PHE A 231 6.09 -7.67 -9.81
CA PHE A 231 5.08 -7.98 -8.81
C PHE A 231 5.52 -9.09 -7.85
N ASN A 232 6.22 -10.11 -8.33
CA ASN A 232 6.76 -11.18 -7.48
C ASN A 232 7.85 -10.65 -6.53
N ASP A 233 8.75 -9.81 -7.01
CA ASP A 233 9.78 -9.15 -6.17
C ASP A 233 9.12 -8.29 -5.09
N TYR A 234 8.07 -7.57 -5.45
CA TYR A 234 7.27 -6.78 -4.51
C TYR A 234 6.54 -7.67 -3.48
N TRP A 235 5.90 -8.74 -3.93
CA TRP A 235 5.26 -9.73 -3.07
C TRP A 235 6.25 -10.34 -2.08
N GLN A 236 7.44 -10.75 -2.52
CA GLN A 236 8.50 -11.25 -1.62
C GLN A 236 8.94 -10.21 -0.59
N SER A 237 9.01 -8.94 -0.98
CA SER A 237 9.27 -7.84 -0.04
C SER A 237 8.16 -7.70 1.00
N LEU A 238 6.90 -7.80 0.58
CA LEU A 238 5.73 -7.76 1.46
C LEU A 238 5.68 -8.98 2.40
N VAL A 239 6.03 -10.18 1.94
CA VAL A 239 6.21 -11.38 2.79
C VAL A 239 7.21 -11.06 3.91
N LYS A 240 8.40 -10.58 3.56
CA LYS A 240 9.44 -10.23 4.54
C LYS A 240 8.98 -9.15 5.53
N LYS A 241 8.25 -8.13 5.08
CA LYS A 241 7.66 -7.10 5.95
C LYS A 241 6.64 -7.69 6.92
N THR A 242 5.74 -8.55 6.41
CA THR A 242 4.69 -9.19 7.19
C THR A 242 5.26 -10.14 8.24
N MET A 243 6.25 -10.96 7.88
CA MET A 243 6.96 -11.84 8.83
C MET A 243 7.66 -11.04 9.95
N LYS A 244 8.29 -9.91 9.62
CA LYS A 244 8.89 -9.03 10.65
C LYS A 244 7.83 -8.46 11.60
N ALA A 245 6.67 -8.05 11.08
CA ALA A 245 5.55 -7.57 11.89
C ALA A 245 4.99 -8.69 12.78
N TYR A 246 4.83 -9.89 12.23
CA TYR A 246 4.42 -11.09 12.93
C TYR A 246 5.37 -11.44 14.10
N ASP A 247 6.68 -11.48 13.84
CA ASP A 247 7.69 -11.73 14.87
C ASP A 247 7.67 -10.64 15.96
N SER A 248 7.45 -9.39 15.58
CA SER A 248 7.34 -8.26 16.52
C SER A 248 6.12 -8.41 17.42
N MET A 249 4.96 -8.72 16.83
CA MET A 249 3.72 -8.99 17.55
C MET A 249 3.91 -10.14 18.54
N ASN A 250 4.50 -11.27 18.10
CA ASN A 250 4.73 -12.43 18.96
C ASN A 250 5.71 -12.14 20.11
N ARG A 251 6.81 -11.41 19.86
CA ARG A 251 7.72 -10.96 20.93
C ARG A 251 6.99 -10.10 21.96
N MET A 252 6.16 -9.16 21.50
CA MET A 252 5.39 -8.29 22.38
C MET A 252 4.32 -9.06 23.16
N ARG A 253 3.67 -10.04 22.53
CA ARG A 253 2.75 -10.97 23.16
C ARG A 253 3.41 -11.74 24.31
N MET A 254 4.61 -12.28 24.09
CA MET A 254 5.37 -12.99 25.12
C MET A 254 5.83 -12.07 26.27
N SER A 255 6.29 -10.86 25.95
CA SER A 255 6.63 -9.83 26.94
C SER A 255 5.41 -9.45 27.79
N MET A 256 4.24 -9.30 27.17
CA MET A 256 2.98 -9.02 27.85
C MET A 256 2.56 -10.14 28.80
N ARG A 257 2.69 -11.40 28.38
CA ARG A 257 2.44 -12.57 29.25
C ARG A 257 3.32 -12.53 30.50
N GLN A 258 4.62 -12.24 30.35
CA GLN A 258 5.54 -12.12 31.49
C GLN A 258 5.20 -10.95 32.42
N LYS A 259 4.82 -9.79 31.87
CA LYS A 259 4.40 -8.63 32.68
C LYS A 259 3.09 -8.90 33.42
N ARG A 260 2.12 -9.59 32.81
CA ARG A 260 0.87 -10.00 33.46
C ARG A 260 1.14 -10.94 34.62
N ALA A 261 1.98 -11.96 34.42
CA ALA A 261 2.36 -12.89 35.48
C ALA A 261 3.05 -12.20 36.69
N ARG A 262 3.65 -11.03 36.48
CA ARG A 262 4.29 -10.22 37.54
C ARG A 262 3.38 -9.13 38.14
N GLY A 263 2.19 -8.91 37.57
CA GLY A 263 1.32 -7.80 37.95
C GLY A 263 1.69 -6.43 37.36
N ASP A 264 2.69 -6.37 36.47
CA ASP A 264 3.25 -5.12 35.90
C ASP A 264 2.61 -4.72 34.55
N ALA A 265 1.55 -5.43 34.12
CA ALA A 265 0.92 -5.20 32.82
C ALA A 265 0.06 -3.93 32.83
N SER A 266 0.67 -2.79 32.45
CA SER A 266 -0.06 -1.53 32.29
C SER A 266 -0.98 -1.50 31.05
N PHE A 267 -2.00 -0.65 31.11
CA PHE A 267 -2.90 -0.31 29.99
C PHE A 267 -2.14 0.16 28.73
N ILE A 268 -1.08 0.95 28.92
CA ILE A 268 -0.23 1.45 27.83
C ILE A 268 0.43 0.30 27.06
N ASN A 269 0.92 -0.74 27.76
CA ASN A 269 1.52 -1.88 27.08
C ASN A 269 0.49 -2.65 26.22
N ARG A 270 -0.78 -2.71 26.67
CA ARG A 270 -1.88 -3.29 25.89
C ARG A 270 -2.14 -2.48 24.62
N GLN A 271 -2.23 -1.17 24.73
CA GLN A 271 -2.44 -0.29 23.59
C GLN A 271 -1.30 -0.41 22.55
N PHE A 272 -0.04 -0.49 22.99
CA PHE A 272 1.09 -0.73 22.07
C PHE A 272 1.03 -2.10 21.40
N TYR A 273 0.65 -3.15 22.13
CA TYR A 273 0.44 -4.47 21.54
C TYR A 273 -0.66 -4.46 20.48
N ASP A 274 -1.80 -3.83 20.78
CA ASP A 274 -2.93 -3.72 19.85
C ASP A 274 -2.52 -2.97 18.57
N GLN A 275 -1.67 -1.93 18.67
CA GLN A 275 -1.10 -1.25 17.49
C GLN A 275 -0.21 -2.16 16.64
N VAL A 276 0.69 -2.93 17.26
CA VAL A 276 1.58 -3.86 16.52
C VAL A 276 0.78 -5.01 15.90
N LYS A 277 -0.23 -5.51 16.62
CA LYS A 277 -1.17 -6.52 16.12
C LYS A 277 -1.93 -6.00 14.90
N GLN A 278 -2.52 -4.81 14.99
CA GLN A 278 -3.24 -4.19 13.88
C GLN A 278 -2.33 -3.99 12.64
N GLN A 279 -1.07 -3.60 12.84
CA GLN A 279 -0.11 -3.50 11.74
C GLN A 279 0.16 -4.85 11.06
N PHE A 280 0.34 -5.93 11.84
CA PHE A 280 0.47 -7.27 11.29
C PHE A 280 -0.78 -7.71 10.54
N GLU A 281 -1.97 -7.54 11.12
CA GLU A 281 -3.25 -7.92 10.49
C GLU A 281 -3.44 -7.18 9.16
N ASN A 282 -3.13 -5.89 9.11
CA ASN A 282 -3.17 -5.10 7.87
C ASN A 282 -2.21 -5.65 6.80
N PHE A 283 -0.95 -5.94 7.17
CA PHE A 283 0.00 -6.49 6.20
C PHE A 283 -0.37 -7.90 5.75
N SER A 284 -0.85 -8.74 6.67
CA SER A 284 -1.32 -10.09 6.38
C SER A 284 -2.51 -10.07 5.41
N PHE A 285 -3.48 -9.18 5.63
CA PHE A 285 -4.59 -8.96 4.71
C PHE A 285 -4.08 -8.62 3.30
N TYR A 286 -3.26 -7.57 3.18
CA TYR A 286 -2.75 -7.15 1.86
C TYR A 286 -1.87 -8.21 1.18
N LEU A 287 -1.10 -8.95 1.97
CA LEU A 287 -0.28 -10.05 1.47
C LEU A 287 -1.15 -11.16 0.87
N ASN A 288 -2.22 -11.56 1.56
CA ASN A 288 -3.15 -12.57 1.06
C ASN A 288 -3.87 -12.09 -0.20
N GLU A 289 -4.32 -10.84 -0.22
CA GLU A 289 -4.99 -10.25 -1.38
C GLU A 289 -4.07 -10.17 -2.62
N LEU A 290 -2.80 -9.78 -2.42
CA LEU A 290 -1.83 -9.79 -3.51
C LEU A 290 -1.44 -11.21 -3.94
N SER A 291 -1.35 -12.15 -3.00
CA SER A 291 -1.09 -13.58 -3.28
C SER A 291 -2.19 -14.16 -4.15
N GLU A 292 -3.46 -13.88 -3.79
CA GLU A 292 -4.63 -14.26 -4.57
C GLU A 292 -4.53 -13.74 -6.01
N CYS A 293 -4.21 -12.46 -6.21
CA CYS A 293 -4.05 -11.89 -7.56
C CYS A 293 -2.91 -12.55 -8.36
N LEU A 294 -1.81 -12.91 -7.69
CA LEU A 294 -0.62 -13.51 -8.31
C LEU A 294 -0.68 -15.02 -8.47
N GLY A 295 -1.76 -15.66 -8.02
CA GLY A 295 -1.87 -17.12 -8.08
C GLY A 295 -1.06 -17.85 -7.03
N HIS A 296 -0.58 -17.16 -6.00
CA HIS A 296 0.13 -17.78 -4.88
C HIS A 296 -0.86 -18.30 -3.83
N PRO A 297 -0.59 -19.45 -3.19
CA PRO A 297 -1.41 -19.91 -2.09
C PRO A 297 -1.36 -18.94 -0.89
N PRO A 298 -2.42 -18.90 -0.05
CA PRO A 298 -2.43 -18.15 1.19
C PRO A 298 -1.23 -18.51 2.07
N ILE A 299 -0.68 -17.51 2.75
CA ILE A 299 0.45 -17.73 3.67
C ILE A 299 -0.11 -18.01 5.07
N GLU A 300 0.20 -19.19 5.60
CA GLU A 300 -0.19 -19.58 6.94
C GLU A 300 0.86 -19.11 7.97
N PHE A 301 0.37 -18.49 9.05
CA PHE A 301 1.19 -18.08 10.19
C PHE A 301 0.85 -18.98 11.38
N ALA A 302 1.85 -19.63 11.98
CA ALA A 302 1.64 -20.59 13.06
C ALA A 302 0.97 -19.95 14.29
N ILE A 303 -0.29 -20.28 14.57
CA ILE A 303 -1.01 -19.73 15.72
C ILE A 303 -0.41 -20.32 17.00
N VAL A 304 0.25 -19.49 17.81
CA VAL A 304 0.58 -19.87 19.19
C VAL A 304 -0.71 -19.77 20.01
N GLU A 305 -1.31 -20.92 20.33
CA GLU A 305 -2.57 -21.00 21.07
C GLU A 305 -2.50 -20.29 22.45
N GLU A 306 -3.66 -19.81 22.89
CA GLU A 306 -3.88 -19.25 24.22
C GLU A 306 -4.30 -20.36 25.16
N GLN A 307 -3.41 -20.76 26.07
CA GLN A 307 -3.90 -21.24 27.34
C GLN A 307 -4.28 -20.00 28.15
N GLU A 308 -5.54 -19.58 28.03
CA GLU A 308 -6.17 -18.68 28.99
C GLU A 308 -6.19 -19.42 30.34
N THR A 309 -5.33 -19.02 31.26
CA THR A 309 -5.57 -19.31 32.68
C THR A 309 -6.50 -18.22 33.18
N ASP A 310 -7.75 -18.59 33.46
CA ASP A 310 -8.82 -17.80 34.08
C ASP A 310 -8.31 -16.98 35.28
N ALA A 311 -7.84 -15.75 35.03
CA ALA A 311 -7.44 -14.80 36.08
C ALA A 311 -8.22 -13.48 36.01
N ASP A 312 -9.27 -13.42 35.19
CA ASP A 312 -10.19 -12.28 35.07
C ASP A 312 -11.52 -12.52 35.82
N ALA A 313 -11.47 -13.11 37.02
CA ALA A 313 -12.58 -13.06 37.98
C ALA A 313 -12.32 -11.96 39.02
N PRO A 314 -13.24 -10.99 39.23
CA PRO A 314 -13.07 -9.98 40.27
C PRO A 314 -13.11 -10.64 41.65
N LEU A 315 -12.00 -10.49 42.40
CA LEU A 315 -11.84 -10.98 43.76
C LEU A 315 -12.93 -10.38 44.68
N LEU A 316 -13.91 -11.20 45.08
CA LEU A 316 -14.59 -11.04 46.35
C LEU A 316 -14.00 -12.03 47.35
N THR A 317 -13.78 -11.51 48.54
CA THR A 317 -13.09 -12.07 49.70
C THR A 317 -13.58 -13.45 50.15
N SER A 318 -12.66 -14.39 50.42
CA SER A 318 -12.40 -14.93 51.78
C SER A 318 -11.54 -16.21 51.75
N GLY A 319 -10.52 -16.25 52.62
CA GLY A 319 -10.26 -17.40 53.50
C GLY A 319 -9.49 -18.64 53.00
N VAL A 320 -8.26 -18.75 53.52
CA VAL A 320 -7.61 -19.95 54.10
C VAL A 320 -6.78 -20.89 53.19
N GLU A 321 -5.45 -20.79 53.41
CA GLU A 321 -4.36 -21.78 53.49
C GLU A 321 -4.25 -23.00 52.55
N GLY A 322 -3.04 -23.21 52.00
CA GLY A 322 -2.56 -24.56 51.68
C GLY A 322 -1.50 -24.76 50.57
N VAL A 323 -0.22 -24.48 50.87
CA VAL A 323 0.95 -25.37 50.62
C VAL A 323 1.34 -25.85 49.19
N SER A 324 2.54 -25.40 48.78
CA SER A 324 3.66 -26.07 48.05
C SER A 324 3.72 -26.32 46.53
N ARG A 325 4.68 -25.60 45.91
CA ARG A 325 5.81 -26.04 45.03
C ARG A 325 5.64 -27.24 44.08
N SER A 326 5.91 -27.01 42.79
CA SER A 326 7.16 -27.47 42.13
C SER A 326 7.30 -26.96 40.68
N ASN A 327 8.53 -26.57 40.34
CA ASN A 327 9.02 -26.15 39.03
C ASN A 327 8.95 -27.28 37.98
N ASN A 328 8.90 -26.94 36.69
CA ASN A 328 9.90 -27.45 35.73
C ASN A 328 9.94 -26.64 34.43
N LEU A 329 11.18 -26.54 33.94
CA LEU A 329 11.66 -25.80 32.79
C LEU A 329 12.26 -26.84 31.82
N SER A 330 11.85 -26.84 30.54
CA SER A 330 12.56 -27.51 29.43
C SER A 330 11.97 -26.99 28.12
N SER A 331 12.61 -26.08 27.40
CA SER A 331 13.73 -26.26 26.47
C SER A 331 13.33 -26.83 25.10
N GLY A 332 13.41 -25.97 24.08
CA GLY A 332 13.91 -26.26 22.73
C GLY A 332 12.97 -26.93 21.73
N SER A 333 12.71 -26.27 20.60
CA SER A 333 13.11 -26.77 19.27
C SER A 333 12.62 -25.88 18.12
N ASN A 334 13.41 -25.88 17.04
CA ASN A 334 13.14 -25.36 15.71
C ASN A 334 11.75 -25.72 15.18
N VAL A 335 11.17 -24.86 14.35
CA VAL A 335 10.02 -25.22 13.51
C VAL A 335 10.41 -25.02 12.05
N ASP A 336 10.65 -26.16 11.39
CA ASP A 336 10.59 -26.33 9.95
C ASP A 336 9.13 -26.15 9.48
N ILE A 337 8.96 -25.47 8.34
CA ILE A 337 7.65 -25.27 7.71
C ILE A 337 7.31 -26.53 6.92
N ASN A 338 6.36 -27.32 7.42
CA ASN A 338 5.73 -28.40 6.67
C ASN A 338 4.51 -27.88 5.92
N ILE A 339 4.49 -28.14 4.61
CA ILE A 339 3.33 -28.01 3.73
C ILE A 339 2.48 -29.27 3.95
N VAL A 340 1.24 -29.11 4.40
CA VAL A 340 0.28 -30.21 4.50
C VAL A 340 -0.82 -29.99 3.45
N ASP A 341 -0.85 -30.94 2.53
CA ASP A 341 -1.96 -31.28 1.65
C ASP A 341 -3.09 -31.92 2.47
N LEU A 342 -4.35 -31.66 2.11
CA LEU A 342 -5.47 -32.62 2.08
C LEU A 342 -6.85 -31.95 1.97
N SER A 343 -7.51 -32.27 0.85
CA SER A 343 -8.90 -32.68 0.70
C SER A 343 -9.86 -32.65 1.90
N GLY A 344 -10.97 -31.90 1.73
CA GLY A 344 -12.36 -32.35 1.91
C GLY A 344 -12.94 -32.50 3.32
N GLN A 345 -13.88 -31.63 3.70
CA GLN A 345 -15.34 -31.90 3.76
C GLN A 345 -16.10 -30.77 4.47
N ILE A 346 -17.35 -30.58 4.05
CA ILE A 346 -18.26 -29.46 4.29
C ILE A 346 -19.27 -29.82 5.39
N ALA A 347 -19.62 -28.86 6.26
CA ALA A 347 -21.00 -28.68 6.75
C ALA A 347 -21.25 -27.23 7.22
N PRO A 348 -22.47 -26.67 7.06
CA PRO A 348 -22.73 -25.23 7.11
C PRO A 348 -23.49 -24.77 8.38
N SER A 349 -23.33 -23.51 8.78
CA SER A 349 -24.21 -22.86 9.75
C SER A 349 -24.58 -21.43 9.32
N ASN A 350 -25.87 -21.24 9.05
CA ASN A 350 -26.55 -19.96 8.83
C ASN A 350 -26.72 -19.18 10.13
N SER A 351 -26.58 -17.85 10.10
CA SER A 351 -27.56 -16.91 10.69
C SER A 351 -27.18 -15.43 10.38
N PRO A 352 -28.13 -14.49 10.40
CA PRO A 352 -28.04 -13.19 9.74
C PRO A 352 -27.55 -12.06 10.68
N ILE A 353 -26.85 -11.07 10.12
CA ILE A 353 -26.40 -9.88 10.86
C ILE A 353 -27.15 -8.65 10.36
N THR A 354 -27.82 -8.00 11.31
CA THR A 354 -28.55 -6.73 11.20
C THR A 354 -27.59 -5.56 11.39
N HIS A 355 -27.72 -4.53 10.55
CA HIS A 355 -26.96 -3.28 10.61
C HIS A 355 -27.46 -2.36 11.75
N GLN A 356 -26.54 -1.78 12.52
CA GLN A 356 -26.78 -0.55 13.30
C GLN A 356 -25.56 0.38 13.20
N GLU A 357 -25.79 1.56 12.63
CA GLU A 357 -24.86 2.68 12.52
C GLU A 357 -24.83 3.51 13.82
N ALA A 358 -23.64 3.87 14.27
CA ALA A 358 -23.42 4.75 15.41
C ALA A 358 -23.04 6.16 14.95
N ASN A 359 -23.84 7.15 15.34
CA ASN A 359 -23.63 8.58 15.11
C ASN A 359 -22.74 9.23 16.19
N VAL A 360 -21.85 10.12 15.76
CA VAL A 360 -20.94 10.94 16.57
C VAL A 360 -21.58 12.32 16.84
N PRO A 361 -21.56 12.87 18.08
CA PRO A 361 -22.13 14.19 18.37
C PRO A 361 -21.10 15.33 18.24
N THR A 362 -21.51 16.42 17.60
CA THR A 362 -20.81 17.71 17.52
C THR A 362 -21.32 18.68 18.60
N ASN A 363 -20.39 19.34 19.29
CA ASN A 363 -20.63 20.37 20.31
C ASN A 363 -21.01 21.72 19.69
N THR A 364 -22.10 22.35 20.17
CA THR A 364 -22.48 23.74 19.88
C THR A 364 -22.71 24.52 21.19
N ILE A 365 -22.21 25.75 21.23
CA ILE A 365 -22.22 26.68 22.38
C ILE A 365 -23.58 27.43 22.44
N PRO A 366 -24.15 27.76 23.62
CA PRO A 366 -25.54 28.26 23.73
C PRO A 366 -25.72 29.77 23.48
N ASN A 367 -26.85 30.10 22.83
CA ASN A 367 -27.34 31.40 22.36
C ASN A 367 -27.90 32.38 23.44
N ASP A 368 -27.55 32.26 24.73
CA ASP A 368 -28.27 32.96 25.81
C ASP A 368 -27.83 34.43 26.07
N PHE A 369 -26.67 34.86 25.55
CA PHE A 369 -26.15 36.22 25.83
C PHE A 369 -26.79 37.31 24.94
N ASN A 370 -27.05 37.00 23.67
CA ASN A 370 -27.61 37.95 22.72
C ASN A 370 -29.09 38.29 23.00
N GLU A 371 -29.83 37.37 23.64
CA GLU A 371 -31.23 37.62 24.02
C GLU A 371 -31.34 38.58 25.21
N ARG A 372 -30.36 38.58 26.11
CA ARG A 372 -30.32 39.49 27.27
C ARG A 372 -29.93 40.92 26.90
N LEU A 373 -29.03 41.11 25.93
CA LEU A 373 -28.66 42.43 25.43
C LEU A 373 -29.84 43.14 24.75
N SER A 374 -30.63 42.38 23.96
CA SER A 374 -31.85 42.87 23.29
C SER A 374 -32.92 43.38 24.26
N LYS A 375 -33.06 42.74 25.43
CA LYS A 375 -34.01 43.16 26.47
C LYS A 375 -33.56 44.44 27.19
N LEU A 376 -32.25 44.67 27.33
CA LEU A 376 -31.72 45.86 27.99
C LEU A 376 -31.87 47.12 27.12
N GLU A 377 -31.63 47.00 25.80
CA GLU A 377 -31.81 48.11 24.86
C GLU A 377 -33.27 48.56 24.75
N LYS A 378 -34.21 47.62 24.82
CA LYS A 378 -35.65 47.93 24.87
C LYS A 378 -36.08 48.63 26.16
N SER A 379 -35.40 48.37 27.29
CA SER A 379 -35.73 49.03 28.56
C SER A 379 -35.23 50.48 28.64
N MET A 380 -34.12 50.81 27.95
CA MET A 380 -33.61 52.19 27.88
C MET A 380 -34.37 53.08 26.89
N ALA A 381 -35.08 52.50 25.91
CA ALA A 381 -35.87 53.28 24.94
C ALA A 381 -37.18 53.85 25.52
N LEU A 382 -37.65 53.35 26.67
CA LEU A 382 -38.94 53.71 27.28
C LEU A 382 -38.88 54.85 28.31
N THR A 383 -37.71 55.45 28.57
CA THR A 383 -37.56 56.59 29.52
C THR A 383 -37.30 57.93 28.83
N LYS A 384 -37.79 58.10 27.59
CA LYS A 384 -37.83 59.38 26.85
C LYS A 384 -39.24 60.02 26.78
N SER A 385 -40.09 59.83 27.78
CA SER A 385 -41.27 60.68 27.97
C SER A 385 -41.03 61.65 29.12
N GLY A 386 -40.93 62.94 28.77
CA GLY A 386 -40.52 64.02 29.67
C GLY A 386 -41.43 64.20 30.89
N LYS A 387 -40.80 64.21 32.07
CA LYS A 387 -41.08 65.06 33.23
C LYS A 387 -40.25 64.54 34.40
N LEU A 388 -39.01 65.03 34.59
CA LEU A 388 -38.35 65.00 35.91
C LEU A 388 -37.06 65.86 35.87
N ASN A 389 -37.20 67.19 35.92
CA ASN A 389 -36.06 68.11 35.90
C ASN A 389 -35.83 68.89 37.22
N LYS A 390 -36.27 68.36 38.37
CA LYS A 390 -36.02 69.03 39.67
C LYS A 390 -35.27 68.22 40.74
N CYS A 391 -34.91 66.96 40.50
CA CYS A 391 -34.13 66.16 41.46
C CYS A 391 -32.65 65.93 41.07
N ARG A 392 -32.16 66.59 40.01
CA ARG A 392 -30.80 66.33 39.48
C ARG A 392 -29.66 66.94 40.32
N HIS A 393 -29.87 68.02 41.07
CA HIS A 393 -28.74 68.70 41.72
C HIS A 393 -28.27 68.09 43.05
N VAL A 394 -29.13 67.40 43.80
CA VAL A 394 -28.77 66.86 45.13
C VAL A 394 -28.09 65.49 45.04
N CYS A 395 -28.41 64.69 44.01
CA CYS A 395 -27.83 63.35 43.83
C CYS A 395 -26.34 63.39 43.41
N TRP A 396 -25.91 64.40 42.66
CA TRP A 396 -24.53 64.45 42.14
C TRP A 396 -23.48 64.70 43.22
N TYR A 397 -23.84 65.36 44.33
CA TYR A 397 -22.91 65.67 45.42
C TYR A 397 -22.48 64.44 46.24
N TYR A 398 -23.32 63.39 46.29
CA TYR A 398 -23.01 62.14 46.99
C TYR A 398 -22.50 61.04 46.05
N ILE A 399 -22.91 61.06 44.77
CA ILE A 399 -22.52 60.05 43.79
C ILE A 399 -21.06 60.23 43.35
N ILE A 400 -20.57 61.47 43.18
CA ILE A 400 -19.19 61.72 42.71
C ILE A 400 -18.14 61.20 43.72
N PRO A 401 -18.20 61.50 45.03
CA PRO A 401 -17.21 60.98 45.98
C PRO A 401 -17.24 59.45 46.10
N ALA A 402 -18.43 58.84 46.04
CA ALA A 402 -18.58 57.38 46.06
C ALA A 402 -17.97 56.73 44.81
N LEU A 403 -18.16 57.32 43.62
CA LEU A 403 -17.52 56.85 42.39
C LEU A 403 -16.00 57.01 42.44
N LEU A 404 -15.49 58.13 42.96
CA LEU A 404 -14.04 58.32 43.11
C LEU A 404 -13.42 57.33 44.10
N PHE A 405 -14.12 57.01 45.19
CA PHE A 405 -13.68 55.98 46.15
C PHE A 405 -13.67 54.58 45.51
N LEU A 406 -14.71 54.23 44.75
CA LEU A 406 -14.77 52.95 44.01
C LEU A 406 -13.67 52.86 42.95
N ILE A 407 -13.37 53.94 42.25
CA ILE A 407 -12.25 54.01 41.30
C ILE A 407 -10.91 53.81 42.03
N GLY A 408 -10.73 54.44 43.19
CA GLY A 408 -9.53 54.25 44.03
C GLY A 408 -9.37 52.82 44.55
N CYS A 409 -10.46 52.18 44.98
CA CYS A 409 -10.42 50.77 45.38
C CYS A 409 -10.12 49.85 44.19
N TYR A 410 -10.71 50.13 43.02
CA TYR A 410 -10.46 49.35 41.80
C TYR A 410 -8.99 49.45 41.35
N THR A 411 -8.40 50.65 41.36
CA THR A 411 -6.98 50.82 41.01
C THR A 411 -6.04 50.16 42.01
N PHE A 412 -6.36 50.20 43.31
CA PHE A 412 -5.58 49.53 44.35
C PHE A 412 -5.65 48.00 44.24
N ILE A 413 -6.84 47.44 43.98
CA ILE A 413 -7.01 46.00 43.74
C ILE A 413 -6.23 45.57 42.50
N ASN A 414 -6.28 46.34 41.40
CA ASN A 414 -5.50 46.03 40.20
C ASN A 414 -3.98 46.07 40.48
N LEU A 415 -3.50 47.04 41.25
CA LEU A 415 -2.08 47.14 41.60
C LEU A 415 -1.60 45.93 42.43
N ILE A 416 -2.40 45.47 43.39
CA ILE A 416 -2.10 44.25 44.17
C ILE A 416 -2.15 43.02 43.28
N THR A 417 -3.16 42.92 42.41
CA THR A 417 -3.35 41.78 41.51
C THR A 417 -2.19 41.67 40.51
N ASP A 418 -1.73 42.79 39.95
CA ASP A 418 -0.57 42.85 39.06
C ASP A 418 0.73 42.47 39.78
N GLY A 419 0.92 42.94 41.02
CA GLY A 419 2.09 42.59 41.83
C GLY A 419 2.17 41.10 42.17
N ILE A 420 1.03 40.48 42.53
CA ILE A 420 0.96 39.04 42.80
C ILE A 420 1.15 38.25 41.50
N SER A 421 0.50 38.67 40.42
CA SER A 421 0.61 38.03 39.10
C SER A 421 2.06 38.00 38.61
N LYS A 422 2.79 39.11 38.74
CA LYS A 422 4.19 39.20 38.32
C LYS A 422 5.12 38.29 39.12
N ASN A 423 4.99 38.26 40.45
CA ASN A 423 5.84 37.43 41.31
C ASN A 423 5.55 35.93 41.14
N VAL A 424 4.28 35.56 40.93
CA VAL A 424 3.90 34.17 40.61
C VAL A 424 4.40 33.78 39.21
N GLY A 425 4.29 34.68 38.23
CA GLY A 425 4.82 34.48 36.87
C GLY A 425 6.32 34.20 36.87
N GLU A 426 7.12 35.08 37.50
CA GLU A 426 8.57 34.93 37.57
C GLU A 426 9.00 33.61 38.26
N ARG A 427 8.27 33.18 39.29
CA ARG A 427 8.54 31.88 39.96
C ARG A 427 8.16 30.68 39.10
N LEU A 428 7.12 30.79 38.28
CA LEU A 428 6.70 29.72 37.37
C LEU A 428 7.68 29.60 36.20
N ASP A 429 8.12 30.72 35.63
CA ASP A 429 9.11 30.74 34.55
C ASP A 429 10.44 30.13 35.01
N LEU A 430 10.90 30.46 36.22
CA LEU A 430 12.14 29.89 36.75
C LEU A 430 12.03 28.38 36.99
N LYS A 431 10.86 27.89 37.43
CA LYS A 431 10.59 26.45 37.55
C LYS A 431 10.52 25.77 36.19
N LEU A 432 9.94 26.43 35.19
CA LEU A 432 9.86 25.90 33.83
C LEU A 432 11.26 25.71 33.23
N ILE A 433 12.13 26.72 33.35
CA ILE A 433 13.53 26.66 32.89
C ILE A 433 14.28 25.50 33.55
N ILE A 434 14.13 25.30 34.87
CA ILE A 434 14.78 24.19 35.59
C ILE A 434 14.26 22.83 35.10
N LEU A 435 12.97 22.76 34.77
CA LEU A 435 12.33 21.53 34.31
C LEU A 435 12.75 21.19 32.88
N GLU A 436 12.85 22.19 32.01
CA GLU A 436 13.41 22.07 30.65
C GLU A 436 14.85 21.56 30.68
N ASP A 437 15.75 22.19 31.46
CA ASP A 437 17.15 21.75 31.59
C ASP A 437 17.27 20.31 32.12
N LYS A 438 16.38 19.90 33.04
CA LYS A 438 16.33 18.52 33.55
C LYS A 438 15.86 17.52 32.50
N ILE A 439 14.91 17.91 31.64
CA ILE A 439 14.45 17.08 30.53
C ILE A 439 15.56 16.94 29.50
N ASP A 440 16.22 18.03 29.13
CA ASP A 440 17.30 18.02 28.14
C ASP A 440 18.48 17.16 28.59
N LYS A 441 18.89 17.27 29.86
CA LYS A 441 19.94 16.40 30.43
C LYS A 441 19.56 14.92 30.37
N LYS A 442 18.30 14.57 30.66
CA LYS A 442 17.82 13.19 30.56
C LYS A 442 17.75 12.72 29.10
N LEU A 443 17.35 13.59 28.18
CA LEU A 443 17.27 13.29 26.76
C LEU A 443 18.67 13.02 26.18
N ILE A 444 19.65 13.86 26.55
CA ILE A 444 21.06 13.68 26.15
C ILE A 444 21.60 12.36 26.71
N ALA A 445 21.42 12.09 28.01
CA ALA A 445 21.89 10.85 28.63
C ALA A 445 21.26 9.59 27.99
N LEU A 446 19.97 9.64 27.68
CA LEU A 446 19.27 8.56 26.99
C LEU A 446 19.81 8.36 25.56
N ASN A 447 19.98 9.43 24.80
CA ASN A 447 20.53 9.37 23.44
C ASN A 447 21.96 8.81 23.43
N THR A 448 22.83 9.25 24.34
CA THR A 448 24.19 8.71 24.46
C THR A 448 24.17 7.22 24.79
N SER A 449 23.33 6.79 25.72
CA SER A 449 23.20 5.36 26.07
C SER A 449 22.66 4.50 24.92
N ILE A 450 21.74 5.05 24.11
CA ILE A 450 21.22 4.36 22.92
C ILE A 450 22.33 4.22 21.87
N LEU A 451 23.08 5.29 21.60
CA LEU A 451 24.19 5.28 20.63
C LEU A 451 25.27 4.27 21.02
N GLU A 452 25.72 4.27 22.28
CA GLU A 452 26.72 3.29 22.76
C GLU A 452 26.24 1.83 22.64
N ASN A 453 24.94 1.59 22.88
CA ASN A 453 24.37 0.25 22.72
C ASN A 453 24.23 -0.15 21.24
N MET A 454 23.98 0.80 20.35
CA MET A 454 23.96 0.56 18.91
C MET A 454 25.35 0.26 18.37
N ASP A 455 26.38 1.01 18.79
CA ASP A 455 27.76 0.78 18.38
C ASP A 455 28.26 -0.59 18.84
N LYS A 456 27.98 -0.98 20.09
CA LYS A 456 28.31 -2.33 20.59
C LYS A 456 27.63 -3.44 19.79
N LYS A 457 26.36 -3.23 19.39
CA LYS A 457 25.63 -4.20 18.54
C LYS A 457 26.19 -4.25 17.13
N LEU A 458 26.58 -3.11 16.56
CA LEU A 458 27.18 -3.04 15.24
C LEU A 458 28.51 -3.79 15.21
N GLN A 459 29.39 -3.52 16.17
CA GLN A 459 30.67 -4.19 16.31
C GLN A 459 30.52 -5.71 16.52
N ALA A 460 29.52 -6.14 17.31
CA ALA A 460 29.23 -7.56 17.50
C ALA A 460 28.71 -8.24 16.21
N MET A 461 27.95 -7.52 15.37
CA MET A 461 27.51 -8.02 14.08
C MET A 461 28.67 -8.11 13.09
N GLU A 462 29.53 -7.10 13.01
CA GLU A 462 30.74 -7.09 12.18
C GLU A 462 31.67 -8.26 12.50
N ASN A 463 31.98 -8.46 13.78
CA ASN A 463 32.79 -9.60 14.23
C ASN A 463 32.16 -10.95 13.84
N LYS A 464 30.83 -11.07 13.92
CA LYS A 464 30.11 -12.29 13.54
C LYS A 464 30.12 -12.51 12.03
N THR A 465 30.05 -11.46 11.23
CA THR A 465 30.16 -11.56 9.76
C THR A 465 31.56 -11.94 9.33
N ASP A 466 32.59 -11.37 9.96
CA ASP A 466 33.99 -11.69 9.67
C ASP A 466 34.31 -13.14 10.02
N GLN A 467 33.84 -13.63 11.18
CA GLN A 467 33.98 -15.04 11.55
C GLN A 467 33.32 -15.98 10.54
N LYS A 468 32.12 -15.64 10.05
CA LYS A 468 31.44 -16.43 9.02
C LYS A 468 32.18 -16.41 7.69
N LEU A 469 32.74 -15.26 7.31
CA LEU A 469 33.50 -15.11 6.08
C LEU A 469 34.80 -15.95 6.13
N ILE A 470 35.51 -15.92 7.26
CA ILE A 470 36.69 -16.75 7.49
C ILE A 470 36.33 -18.23 7.41
N ALA A 471 35.28 -18.68 8.12
CA ALA A 471 34.86 -20.07 8.10
C ALA A 471 34.45 -20.55 6.69
N LEU A 472 33.75 -19.71 5.92
CA LEU A 472 33.38 -20.01 4.54
C LEU A 472 34.61 -20.12 3.65
N ASN A 473 35.56 -19.18 3.74
CA ASN A 473 36.79 -19.21 2.97
C ASN A 473 37.64 -20.46 3.28
N THR A 474 37.78 -20.82 4.56
CA THR A 474 38.47 -22.06 4.97
C THR A 474 37.79 -23.29 4.38
N SER A 475 36.46 -23.38 4.44
CA SER A 475 35.71 -24.51 3.89
C SER A 475 35.86 -24.63 2.36
N ILE A 476 35.88 -23.50 1.64
CA ILE A 476 36.10 -23.47 0.19
C ILE A 476 37.51 -23.95 -0.15
N LEU A 477 38.54 -23.47 0.57
CA LEU A 477 39.93 -23.88 0.37
C LEU A 477 40.11 -25.39 0.60
N GLU A 478 39.58 -25.93 1.70
CA GLU A 478 39.65 -27.36 1.99
C GLU A 478 38.95 -28.22 0.91
N ASN A 479 37.83 -27.75 0.36
CA ASN A 479 37.13 -28.45 -0.72
C ASN A 479 37.92 -28.41 -2.04
N MET A 480 38.53 -27.26 -2.34
CA MET A 480 39.42 -27.12 -3.50
C MET A 480 40.64 -28.03 -3.41
N ASP A 481 41.29 -28.09 -2.24
CA ASP A 481 42.45 -28.98 -2.02
C ASP A 481 42.06 -30.45 -2.16
N LYS A 482 40.91 -30.86 -1.61
CA LYS A 482 40.40 -32.23 -1.79
C LYS A 482 40.15 -32.57 -3.26
N LYS A 483 39.55 -31.64 -4.03
CA LYS A 483 39.34 -31.82 -5.48
C LYS A 483 40.64 -31.89 -6.26
N LEU A 484 41.62 -31.05 -5.90
CA LEU A 484 42.95 -31.04 -6.52
C LEU A 484 43.68 -32.37 -6.29
N ILE A 485 43.65 -32.88 -5.05
CA ILE A 485 44.24 -34.18 -4.69
C ILE A 485 43.56 -35.32 -5.45
N ALA A 486 42.22 -35.33 -5.50
CA ALA A 486 41.47 -36.35 -6.24
C ALA A 486 41.79 -36.33 -7.75
N LEU A 487 41.88 -35.14 -8.35
CA LEU A 487 42.25 -34.98 -9.75
C LEU A 487 43.67 -35.47 -10.02
N ASN A 488 44.65 -35.07 -9.20
CA ASN A 488 46.04 -35.51 -9.33
C ASN A 488 46.17 -37.04 -9.20
N THR A 489 45.45 -37.64 -8.25
CA THR A 489 45.42 -39.10 -8.07
C THR A 489 44.87 -39.80 -9.32
N SER A 490 43.76 -39.31 -9.87
CA SER A 490 43.17 -39.86 -11.09
C SER A 490 44.08 -39.73 -12.32
N ILE A 491 44.83 -38.63 -12.43
CA ILE A 491 45.82 -38.42 -13.49
C ILE A 491 46.96 -39.45 -13.36
N LEU A 492 47.50 -39.64 -12.16
CA LEU A 492 48.57 -40.61 -11.90
C LEU A 492 48.12 -42.04 -12.23
N GLU A 493 46.94 -42.46 -11.77
CA GLU A 493 46.38 -43.79 -12.11
C GLU A 493 46.20 -44.00 -13.61
N ASN A 494 45.78 -42.96 -14.34
CA ASN A 494 45.65 -43.02 -15.80
C ASN A 494 47.02 -43.10 -16.50
N MET A 495 48.03 -42.41 -15.97
CA MET A 495 49.40 -42.51 -16.47
C MET A 495 49.98 -43.90 -16.24
N ASP A 496 49.82 -44.48 -15.05
CA ASP A 496 50.31 -45.82 -14.71
C ASP A 496 49.68 -46.88 -15.62
N LYS A 497 48.36 -46.79 -15.87
CA LYS A 497 47.67 -47.66 -16.84
C LYS A 497 48.26 -47.55 -18.24
N LYS A 498 48.59 -46.34 -18.71
CA LYS A 498 49.22 -46.13 -20.02
C LYS A 498 50.64 -46.69 -20.06
N PHE A 499 51.42 -46.53 -18.99
CA PHE A 499 52.76 -47.12 -18.87
C PHE A 499 52.69 -48.65 -18.92
N GLN A 500 51.76 -49.27 -18.19
CA GLN A 500 51.59 -50.73 -18.20
C GLN A 500 51.23 -51.26 -19.59
N VAL A 501 50.38 -50.56 -20.34
CA VAL A 501 50.08 -50.90 -21.74
C VAL A 501 51.33 -50.78 -22.62
N MET A 502 52.14 -49.75 -22.41
CA MET A 502 53.39 -49.55 -23.15
C MET A 502 54.43 -50.64 -22.86
N GLU A 503 54.59 -51.04 -21.60
CA GLU A 503 55.46 -52.15 -21.18
C GLU A 503 55.02 -53.47 -21.82
N ASN A 504 53.72 -53.77 -21.80
CA ASN A 504 53.17 -54.96 -22.45
C ASN A 504 53.45 -54.98 -23.96
N ASN A 505 53.31 -53.83 -24.62
CA ASN A 505 53.62 -53.70 -26.05
C ASN A 505 55.11 -53.89 -26.34
N LEU A 506 56.01 -53.35 -25.49
CA LEU A 506 57.45 -53.56 -25.61
C LEU A 506 57.83 -55.02 -25.40
N MET A 507 57.23 -55.69 -24.40
CA MET A 507 57.46 -57.12 -24.15
C MET A 507 57.03 -57.98 -25.34
N TYR A 508 55.89 -57.66 -25.95
CA TYR A 508 55.41 -58.32 -27.18
C TYR A 508 56.36 -58.09 -28.36
N LEU A 509 56.83 -56.86 -28.55
CA LEU A 509 57.78 -56.52 -29.62
C LEU A 509 59.10 -57.28 -29.44
N ASN A 510 59.62 -57.35 -28.22
CA ASN A 510 60.85 -58.07 -27.89
C ASN A 510 60.71 -59.58 -28.16
N SER A 511 59.60 -60.19 -27.73
CA SER A 511 59.32 -61.60 -28.04
C SER A 511 59.20 -61.88 -29.54
N THR A 512 58.66 -60.92 -30.30
CA THR A 512 58.57 -61.02 -31.76
C THR A 512 59.94 -60.94 -32.42
N LEU A 513 60.80 -60.04 -31.95
CA LEU A 513 62.19 -59.93 -32.42
C LEU A 513 63.00 -61.20 -32.13
N GLU A 514 62.87 -61.78 -30.93
CA GLU A 514 63.51 -63.05 -30.58
C GLU A 514 63.11 -64.18 -31.53
N LYS A 515 61.81 -64.30 -31.86
CA LYS A 515 61.31 -65.29 -32.84
C LYS A 515 61.86 -65.07 -34.25
N ILE A 516 62.08 -63.81 -34.66
CA ILE A 516 62.67 -63.49 -35.96
C ILE A 516 64.15 -63.87 -35.98
N LEU A 517 64.90 -63.55 -34.92
CA LEU A 517 66.31 -63.93 -34.79
C LEU A 517 66.49 -65.44 -34.80
N GLU A 518 65.63 -66.19 -34.11
CA GLU A 518 65.65 -67.66 -34.11
C GLU A 518 65.46 -68.23 -35.52
N LYS A 519 64.54 -67.64 -36.31
CA LYS A 519 64.32 -68.02 -37.72
C LYS A 519 65.47 -67.67 -38.65
N LEU A 520 66.25 -66.63 -38.35
CA LEU A 520 67.42 -66.24 -39.15
C LEU A 520 68.65 -67.12 -38.88
N ASN A 521 68.70 -67.77 -37.72
CA ASN A 521 69.79 -68.67 -37.34
C ASN A 521 69.58 -70.13 -37.79
N GLN A 522 68.39 -70.47 -38.31
CA GLN A 522 68.07 -71.75 -38.97
C GLN A 522 68.33 -71.65 -40.47
#